data_AF-A0A7C1WHR7-F1
#
_entry.id   AF-A0A7C1WHR7-F1
#
_cell.length_a   1.000
_cell.length_b   1.000
_cell.length_c   1.000
_cell.angle_alpha   90.00
_cell.angle_beta   90.00
_cell.angle_gamma   90.00
#
_symmetry.space_group_name_H-M   'P 1'
#
loop_
_entity.id
_entity.type
_entity.pdbx_description
1 polymer ?
#
loop_
_entity_poly.entity_id
_entity_poly.type
_entity_poly.pdbx_seq_one_letter_code
_entity_poly.pdbx_strand_id
1 'polypeptide(L)'
;MIRALAAATAALALAASCLAPPPPIVVSTPRGVVRAHSHPDAAATAALLEELAPGVRALLPGSQDRSVEVWVQQDLQLFRFGTRPSSVRGFTYLAAPFRARRIHLQSGGATRWYLSHELVHALIDSSWATLPAVLEEGLADAVAERLNPNERTSIRAHRLLDASAFTGGLEVLLGYEQQTPTGNRRRELPVRIHFHPDETPQTALELLDTGRRGLFSSRGTVAESYYGFAWLVVDRIVARRGFDGLHALCLEASEKGLEHIPAEELLAAAEIDLARLDPDFLASCFTRDEFRRALSIRPAAFAEVPLNLLDGLRDELDAHDLLVRARPTFAIAHQEPWPLLAIPSLREALLATW
;
A
#
# COMPACT_ATOMS: atom_id res chain seq x y z
N MET A 1 44.36 22.92 -20.07
CA MET A 1 43.36 22.02 -20.70
C MET A 1 43.52 20.55 -20.27
N ILE A 2 44.68 19.91 -20.44
CA ILE A 2 44.88 18.47 -20.14
C ILE A 2 44.57 18.09 -18.66
N ARG A 3 45.00 18.91 -17.69
CA ARG A 3 44.72 18.67 -16.26
C ARG A 3 43.23 18.75 -15.89
N ALA A 4 42.49 19.67 -16.51
CA ALA A 4 41.06 19.82 -16.28
C ALA A 4 40.27 18.65 -16.89
N LEU A 5 40.70 18.16 -18.06
CA LEU A 5 40.12 16.98 -18.68
C LEU A 5 40.38 15.72 -17.82
N ALA A 6 41.62 15.50 -17.36
CA ALA A 6 41.96 14.36 -16.50
C ALA A 6 41.20 14.36 -15.16
N ALA A 7 41.03 15.53 -14.52
CA ALA A 7 40.24 15.66 -13.30
C ALA A 7 38.75 15.36 -13.55
N ALA A 8 38.18 15.83 -14.67
CA ALA A 8 36.80 15.55 -15.04
C ALA A 8 36.59 14.05 -15.33
N THR A 9 37.52 13.39 -16.02
CA THR A 9 37.45 11.95 -16.31
C THR A 9 37.57 11.11 -15.03
N ALA A 10 38.47 11.48 -14.11
CA ALA A 10 38.61 10.81 -12.81
C ALA A 10 37.35 10.99 -11.94
N ALA A 11 36.75 12.20 -11.92
CA ALA A 11 35.50 12.45 -11.21
C ALA A 11 34.31 11.67 -11.79
N LEU A 12 34.21 11.55 -13.13
CA LEU A 12 33.20 10.72 -13.80
C LEU A 12 33.39 9.23 -13.50
N ALA A 13 34.63 8.74 -13.48
CA ALA A 13 34.93 7.35 -13.14
C ALA A 13 34.62 7.03 -11.66
N LEU A 14 34.93 7.95 -10.74
CA LEU A 14 34.58 7.82 -9.32
C LEU A 14 33.07 7.90 -9.10
N ALA A 15 32.35 8.79 -9.78
CA ALA A 15 30.89 8.88 -9.68
C ALA A 15 30.19 7.62 -10.22
N ALA A 16 30.68 7.06 -11.33
CA ALA A 16 30.16 5.80 -11.89
C ALA A 16 30.46 4.60 -10.99
N SER A 17 31.52 4.65 -10.18
CA SER A 17 31.86 3.60 -9.23
C SER A 17 30.90 3.49 -8.04
N CYS A 18 30.01 4.45 -7.84
CA CYS A 18 29.06 4.45 -6.74
C CYS A 18 27.77 3.68 -7.04
N LEU A 19 27.36 3.52 -8.31
CA LEU A 19 26.15 2.77 -8.65
C LEU A 19 26.36 1.26 -8.46
N ALA A 20 25.32 0.58 -7.95
CA ALA A 20 25.33 -0.87 -7.88
C ALA A 20 25.46 -1.45 -9.30
N PRO A 21 26.35 -2.45 -9.53
CA PRO A 21 26.46 -3.08 -10.84
C PRO A 21 25.14 -3.79 -11.20
N PRO A 22 24.79 -3.88 -12.50
CA PRO A 22 23.64 -4.65 -12.93
C PRO A 22 23.82 -6.13 -12.52
N PRO A 23 22.74 -6.82 -12.13
CA PRO A 23 22.80 -8.27 -11.97
C PRO A 23 23.22 -8.96 -13.28
N PRO A 24 24.03 -10.03 -13.21
CA PRO A 24 24.75 -10.57 -14.37
C PRO A 24 23.87 -11.38 -15.32
N ILE A 25 22.81 -12.03 -14.83
CA ILE A 25 21.91 -12.83 -15.66
C ILE A 25 20.89 -11.91 -16.30
N VAL A 26 20.65 -12.09 -17.60
CA VAL A 26 19.77 -11.24 -18.40
C VAL A 26 18.77 -12.11 -19.16
N VAL A 27 17.49 -11.76 -19.07
CA VAL A 27 16.41 -12.32 -19.89
C VAL A 27 15.73 -11.17 -20.62
N SER A 28 15.67 -11.23 -21.94
CA SER A 28 15.00 -10.23 -22.78
C SER A 28 13.59 -10.68 -23.14
N THR A 29 12.68 -9.71 -23.23
CA THR A 29 11.29 -9.89 -23.62
C THR A 29 10.89 -8.80 -24.63
N PRO A 30 9.76 -8.92 -25.34
CA PRO A 30 9.23 -7.82 -26.16
C PRO A 30 8.88 -6.57 -25.34
N ARG A 31 8.76 -6.67 -24.01
CA ARG A 31 8.41 -5.57 -23.09
C ARG A 31 9.63 -4.97 -22.39
N GLY A 32 10.79 -5.62 -22.48
CA GLY A 32 12.06 -5.07 -22.06
C GLY A 32 13.06 -6.11 -21.58
N VAL A 33 13.74 -5.84 -20.48
CA VAL A 33 14.85 -6.66 -20.00
C VAL A 33 14.76 -6.87 -18.51
N VAL A 34 14.89 -8.11 -18.07
CA VAL A 34 15.00 -8.47 -16.66
C VAL A 34 16.41 -8.93 -16.35
N ARG A 35 16.97 -8.41 -15.26
CA ARG A 35 18.27 -8.80 -14.72
C ARG A 35 18.14 -9.39 -13.34
N ALA A 36 18.81 -10.50 -13.06
CA ALA A 36 18.88 -11.08 -11.72
C ALA A 36 20.24 -11.76 -11.45
N HIS A 37 20.43 -12.23 -10.22
CA HIS A 37 21.60 -13.05 -9.84
C HIS A 37 21.40 -14.54 -10.15
N SER A 38 20.18 -14.96 -10.46
CA SER A 38 19.83 -16.33 -10.81
C SER A 38 18.97 -16.37 -12.08
N HIS A 39 19.12 -17.41 -12.89
CA HIS A 39 18.26 -17.63 -14.07
C HIS A 39 16.78 -17.85 -13.69
N PRO A 40 16.45 -18.62 -12.63
CA PRO A 40 15.06 -18.79 -12.20
C PRO A 40 14.37 -17.45 -11.89
N ASP A 41 15.01 -16.55 -11.13
CA ASP A 41 14.43 -15.25 -10.79
C ASP A 41 14.25 -14.38 -12.04
N ALA A 42 15.27 -14.31 -12.90
CA ALA A 42 15.19 -13.51 -14.13
C ALA A 42 14.07 -14.00 -15.05
N ALA A 43 13.94 -15.32 -15.23
CA ALA A 43 12.91 -15.92 -16.08
C ALA A 43 11.50 -15.73 -15.51
N ALA A 44 11.32 -15.94 -14.20
CA ALA A 44 10.02 -15.77 -13.53
C ALA A 44 9.55 -14.32 -13.61
N THR A 45 10.42 -13.36 -13.31
CA THR A 45 10.08 -11.92 -13.41
C THR A 45 9.91 -11.47 -14.87
N ALA A 46 10.65 -12.05 -15.83
CA ALA A 46 10.44 -11.76 -17.26
C ALA A 46 9.06 -12.20 -17.75
N ALA A 47 8.60 -13.39 -17.34
CA ALA A 47 7.25 -13.86 -17.66
C ALA A 47 6.18 -12.92 -17.07
N LEU A 48 6.34 -12.50 -15.81
CA LEU A 48 5.44 -11.52 -15.19
C LEU A 48 5.47 -10.16 -15.92
N LEU A 49 6.64 -9.70 -16.37
CA LEU A 49 6.76 -8.45 -17.13
C LEU A 49 6.02 -8.51 -18.47
N GLU A 50 6.15 -9.62 -19.21
CA GLU A 50 5.41 -9.85 -20.46
C GLU A 50 3.89 -9.85 -20.26
N GLU A 51 3.45 -10.45 -19.16
CA GLU A 51 2.05 -10.57 -18.82
C GLU A 51 1.43 -9.25 -18.32
N LEU A 52 2.11 -8.57 -17.39
CA LEU A 52 1.55 -7.42 -16.67
C LEU A 52 1.66 -6.11 -17.46
N ALA A 53 2.76 -5.87 -18.19
CA ALA A 53 2.97 -4.59 -18.86
C ALA A 53 1.84 -4.20 -19.83
N PRO A 54 1.28 -5.11 -20.67
CA PRO A 54 0.11 -4.81 -21.48
C PRO A 54 -1.11 -4.43 -20.65
N GLY A 55 -1.36 -5.13 -19.54
CA GLY A 55 -2.49 -4.86 -18.64
C GLY A 55 -2.38 -3.49 -17.97
N VAL A 56 -1.18 -3.12 -17.50
CA VAL A 56 -0.93 -1.79 -16.94
C VAL A 56 -1.22 -0.71 -17.98
N ARG A 57 -0.72 -0.86 -19.21
CA ARG A 57 -0.97 0.11 -20.28
C ARG A 57 -2.44 0.23 -20.65
N ALA A 58 -3.16 -0.88 -20.65
CA ALA A 58 -4.59 -0.90 -20.95
C ALA A 58 -5.43 -0.18 -19.87
N LEU A 59 -4.99 -0.20 -18.61
CA LEU A 59 -5.65 0.48 -17.50
C LEU A 59 -5.17 1.93 -17.27
N LEU A 60 -4.01 2.31 -17.83
CA LEU A 60 -3.36 3.60 -17.58
C LEU A 60 -3.40 4.48 -18.85
N PRO A 61 -4.41 5.35 -19.00
CA PRO A 61 -4.47 6.36 -20.05
C PRO A 61 -3.19 7.19 -20.11
N GLY A 62 -2.75 7.56 -21.31
CA GLY A 62 -1.47 8.27 -21.48
C GLY A 62 -0.23 7.43 -21.10
N SER A 63 -0.34 6.09 -21.00
CA SER A 63 0.86 5.28 -20.74
C SER A 63 1.88 5.34 -21.89
N GLN A 64 3.16 5.35 -21.54
CA GLN A 64 4.27 5.35 -22.48
C GLN A 64 4.44 3.96 -23.11
N ASP A 65 4.56 3.91 -24.44
CA ASP A 65 5.05 2.71 -25.13
C ASP A 65 6.59 2.68 -25.13
N ARG A 66 7.15 2.11 -24.05
CA ARG A 66 8.59 1.95 -23.87
C ARG A 66 8.97 0.59 -23.31
N SER A 67 10.22 0.21 -23.58
CA SER A 67 10.90 -0.91 -22.94
C SER A 67 11.20 -0.59 -21.46
N VAL A 68 11.00 -1.57 -20.59
CA VAL A 68 11.26 -1.48 -19.15
C VAL A 68 12.42 -2.39 -18.76
N GLU A 69 13.39 -1.85 -18.02
CA GLU A 69 14.43 -2.65 -17.38
C GLU A 69 14.04 -2.95 -15.93
N VAL A 70 14.10 -4.21 -15.52
CA VAL A 70 13.80 -4.66 -14.15
C VAL A 70 15.02 -5.36 -13.57
N TRP A 71 15.44 -4.96 -12.37
CA TRP A 71 16.55 -5.57 -11.64
C TRP A 71 16.02 -6.29 -10.41
N VAL A 72 16.23 -7.60 -10.32
CA VAL A 72 15.89 -8.43 -9.17
C VAL A 72 17.14 -8.63 -8.31
N GLN A 73 17.06 -8.22 -7.04
CA GLN A 73 18.19 -8.16 -6.12
C GLN A 73 17.83 -8.83 -4.79
N GLN A 74 18.77 -9.50 -4.12
CA GLN A 74 18.52 -10.01 -2.76
C GLN A 74 18.29 -8.85 -1.78
N ASP A 75 19.17 -7.85 -1.83
CA ASP A 75 19.04 -6.58 -1.14
C ASP A 75 18.81 -5.46 -2.16
N LEU A 76 17.80 -4.64 -1.93
CA LEU A 76 17.49 -3.50 -2.79
C LEU A 76 18.58 -2.42 -2.66
N GLN A 77 19.33 -2.23 -3.74
CA GLN A 77 20.47 -1.32 -3.77
C GLN A 77 20.46 -0.49 -5.05
N LEU A 78 20.46 0.84 -4.89
CA LEU A 78 20.72 1.79 -5.98
C LEU A 78 22.22 2.09 -6.11
N PHE A 79 22.90 2.19 -4.97
CA PHE A 79 24.33 2.49 -4.84
C PHE A 79 25.03 1.34 -4.11
N ARG A 80 26.33 1.12 -4.38
CA ARG A 80 27.11 -0.02 -3.86
C ARG A 80 27.12 -0.16 -2.34
N PHE A 81 26.95 0.94 -1.62
CA PHE A 81 27.00 0.98 -0.15
C PHE A 81 25.67 1.39 0.49
N GLY A 82 24.59 1.45 -0.30
CA GLY A 82 23.27 1.85 0.17
C GLY A 82 22.28 0.72 0.04
N THR A 83 21.77 0.22 1.16
CA THR A 83 20.63 -0.69 1.22
C THR A 83 19.37 0.08 1.55
N ARG A 84 18.26 -0.24 0.87
CA ARG A 84 16.94 0.25 1.29
C ARG A 84 16.49 -0.47 2.58
N PRO A 85 15.59 0.15 3.36
CA PRO A 85 14.93 -0.53 4.47
C PRO A 85 14.26 -1.83 4.02
N SER A 86 14.26 -2.86 4.87
CA SER A 86 13.69 -4.18 4.56
C SER A 86 12.17 -4.18 4.35
N SER A 87 11.49 -3.09 4.72
CA SER A 87 10.06 -2.87 4.43
C SER A 87 9.80 -2.56 2.96
N VAL A 88 10.79 -2.02 2.24
CA VAL A 88 10.66 -1.71 0.81
C VAL A 88 10.91 -2.99 0.00
N ARG A 89 9.94 -3.39 -0.83
CA ARG A 89 10.02 -4.60 -1.68
C ARG A 89 10.28 -4.29 -3.15
N GLY A 90 10.04 -3.05 -3.57
CA GLY A 90 10.32 -2.55 -4.90
C GLY A 90 10.51 -1.04 -4.91
N PHE A 91 11.15 -0.51 -5.95
CA PHE A 91 11.11 0.91 -6.27
C PHE A 91 11.49 1.15 -7.74
N THR A 92 10.96 2.23 -8.30
CA THR A 92 11.31 2.68 -9.65
C THR A 92 12.33 3.82 -9.59
N TYR A 93 13.48 3.62 -10.25
CA TYR A 93 14.50 4.66 -10.39
C TYR A 93 14.21 5.56 -11.59
N LEU A 94 13.95 6.84 -11.35
CA LEU A 94 13.69 7.86 -12.37
C LEU A 94 14.96 8.66 -12.71
N ALA A 95 15.23 8.89 -14.01
CA ALA A 95 16.26 9.83 -14.46
C ALA A 95 15.79 11.29 -14.38
N ALA A 96 14.49 11.49 -14.57
CA ALA A 96 13.76 12.75 -14.47
C ALA A 96 12.28 12.42 -14.21
N PRO A 97 11.42 13.40 -13.85
CA PRO A 97 9.99 13.17 -13.76
C PRO A 97 9.45 12.48 -15.02
N PHE A 98 8.65 11.42 -14.85
CA PHE A 98 8.09 10.62 -15.94
C PHE A 98 9.12 9.96 -16.87
N ARG A 99 10.39 9.89 -16.47
CA ARG A 99 11.47 9.24 -17.23
C ARG A 99 12.11 8.16 -16.39
N ALA A 100 11.41 7.04 -16.24
CA ALA A 100 11.96 5.87 -15.58
C ALA A 100 13.23 5.39 -16.28
N ARG A 101 14.21 4.91 -15.51
CA ARG A 101 15.34 4.17 -16.04
C ARG A 101 15.09 2.68 -15.87
N ARG A 102 14.76 2.26 -14.66
CA ARG A 102 14.60 0.85 -14.30
C ARG A 102 13.78 0.68 -13.03
N ILE A 103 13.18 -0.49 -12.89
CA ILE A 103 12.52 -0.98 -11.68
C ILE A 103 13.53 -1.83 -10.91
N HIS A 104 13.53 -1.74 -9.59
CA HIS A 104 14.25 -2.63 -8.69
C HIS A 104 13.24 -3.43 -7.87
N LEU A 105 13.40 -4.75 -7.80
CA LEU A 105 12.57 -5.66 -7.01
C LEU A 105 13.43 -6.54 -6.11
N GLN A 106 12.92 -6.82 -4.90
CA GLN A 106 13.58 -7.75 -4.00
C GLN A 106 13.32 -9.20 -4.43
N SER A 107 14.35 -10.05 -4.45
CA SER A 107 14.21 -11.49 -4.68
C SER A 107 13.35 -12.11 -3.58
N GLY A 108 12.46 -13.03 -3.94
CA GLY A 108 11.42 -13.56 -3.06
C GLY A 108 10.27 -12.58 -2.72
N GLY A 109 10.49 -11.27 -2.91
CA GLY A 109 9.48 -10.21 -2.78
C GLY A 109 8.91 -9.72 -4.11
N ALA A 110 9.43 -10.18 -5.25
CA ALA A 110 9.00 -9.84 -6.60
C ALA A 110 7.64 -10.46 -6.95
N THR A 111 6.62 -10.13 -6.16
CA THR A 111 5.25 -10.57 -6.38
C THR A 111 4.65 -9.84 -7.57
N ARG A 112 3.60 -10.44 -8.11
CA ARG A 112 2.78 -9.84 -9.17
C ARG A 112 2.27 -8.45 -8.77
N TRP A 113 1.87 -8.25 -7.50
CA TRP A 113 1.46 -6.95 -6.96
C TRP A 113 2.57 -5.90 -7.09
N TYR A 114 3.74 -6.14 -6.51
CA TYR A 114 4.81 -5.13 -6.53
C TYR A 114 5.28 -4.81 -7.96
N LEU A 115 5.42 -5.80 -8.84
CA LEU A 115 5.78 -5.50 -10.23
C LEU A 115 4.69 -4.69 -10.95
N SER A 116 3.40 -5.00 -10.75
CA SER A 116 2.33 -4.20 -11.36
C SER A 116 2.28 -2.76 -10.84
N HIS A 117 2.57 -2.56 -9.54
CA HIS A 117 2.67 -1.24 -8.92
C HIS A 117 3.84 -0.45 -9.55
N GLU A 118 5.04 -1.01 -9.56
CA GLU A 118 6.22 -0.34 -10.12
C GLU A 118 6.12 -0.09 -11.63
N LEU A 119 5.40 -0.94 -12.36
CA LEU A 119 5.15 -0.73 -13.79
C LEU A 119 4.32 0.53 -14.04
N VAL A 120 3.44 0.96 -13.12
CA VAL A 120 2.73 2.24 -13.25
C VAL A 120 3.75 3.38 -13.25
N HIS A 121 4.63 3.46 -12.26
CA HIS A 121 5.67 4.50 -12.23
C HIS A 121 6.62 4.44 -13.43
N ALA A 122 6.88 3.24 -13.95
CA ALA A 122 7.75 3.07 -15.11
C ALA A 122 7.12 3.52 -16.43
N LEU A 123 5.79 3.45 -16.54
CA LEU A 123 5.05 3.66 -17.78
C LEU A 123 4.19 4.93 -17.79
N ILE A 124 3.93 5.55 -16.64
CA ILE A 124 3.15 6.79 -16.55
C ILE A 124 3.86 7.95 -17.29
N ASP A 125 3.13 8.75 -18.06
CA ASP A 125 3.67 9.90 -18.79
C ASP A 125 3.38 11.25 -18.09
N SER A 126 3.81 12.34 -18.73
CA SER A 126 3.64 13.69 -18.20
C SER A 126 2.20 14.22 -18.19
N SER A 127 1.24 13.55 -18.84
CA SER A 127 -0.17 13.96 -18.77
C SER A 127 -0.77 13.77 -17.37
N TRP A 128 -0.10 12.99 -16.52
CA TRP A 128 -0.42 12.80 -15.11
C TRP A 128 0.32 13.77 -14.18
N ALA A 129 1.03 14.77 -14.71
CA ALA A 129 1.92 15.63 -13.93
C ALA A 129 1.23 16.39 -12.79
N THR A 130 -0.06 16.67 -12.93
CA THR A 130 -0.89 17.37 -11.95
C THR A 130 -1.49 16.44 -10.88
N LEU A 131 -1.29 15.12 -10.97
CA LEU A 131 -1.67 14.21 -9.90
C LEU A 131 -0.71 14.39 -8.71
N PRO A 132 -1.21 14.66 -7.48
CA PRO A 132 -0.38 14.68 -6.29
C PRO A 132 0.45 13.40 -6.16
N ALA A 133 1.72 13.51 -5.76
CA ALA A 133 2.62 12.36 -5.75
C ALA A 133 2.15 11.22 -4.85
N VAL A 134 1.49 11.54 -3.74
CA VAL A 134 0.88 10.54 -2.87
C VAL A 134 -0.25 9.77 -3.59
N LEU A 135 -1.05 10.45 -4.42
CA LEU A 135 -2.09 9.81 -5.23
C LEU A 135 -1.52 9.00 -6.40
N GLU A 136 -0.31 9.29 -6.88
CA GLU A 136 0.37 8.43 -7.84
C GLU A 136 0.68 7.05 -7.24
N GLU A 137 1.07 6.98 -5.97
CA GLU A 137 1.22 5.71 -5.25
C GLU A 137 -0.15 4.99 -5.11
N GLY A 138 -1.21 5.75 -4.80
CA GLY A 138 -2.58 5.23 -4.77
C GLY A 138 -3.05 4.70 -6.13
N LEU A 139 -2.67 5.36 -7.23
CA LEU A 139 -2.91 4.92 -8.60
C LEU A 139 -2.16 3.63 -8.93
N ALA A 140 -0.88 3.54 -8.54
CA ALA A 140 -0.08 2.34 -8.71
C ALA A 140 -0.71 1.14 -7.98
N ASP A 141 -1.21 1.34 -6.75
CA ASP A 141 -1.91 0.30 -6.01
C ASP A 141 -3.28 -0.06 -6.59
N ALA A 142 -4.06 0.92 -7.06
CA ALA A 142 -5.36 0.66 -7.67
C ALA A 142 -5.21 -0.14 -8.98
N VAL A 143 -4.21 0.18 -9.82
CA VAL A 143 -3.90 -0.62 -11.01
C VAL A 143 -3.44 -2.02 -10.61
N ALA A 144 -2.54 -2.13 -9.63
CA ALA A 144 -2.08 -3.41 -9.14
C ALA A 144 -3.24 -4.28 -8.62
N GLU A 145 -4.13 -3.72 -7.81
CA GLU A 145 -5.33 -4.41 -7.33
C GLU A 145 -6.14 -5.02 -8.49
N ARG A 146 -6.36 -4.25 -9.56
CA ARG A 146 -7.14 -4.72 -10.73
C ARG A 146 -6.45 -5.84 -11.51
N LEU A 147 -5.13 -5.85 -11.58
CA LEU A 147 -4.35 -6.87 -12.28
C LEU A 147 -4.06 -8.12 -11.43
N ASN A 148 -4.41 -8.10 -10.15
CA ASN A 148 -4.15 -9.16 -9.18
C ASN A 148 -5.45 -9.65 -8.52
N PRO A 149 -6.39 -10.25 -9.28
CA PRO A 149 -7.71 -10.63 -8.74
C PRO A 149 -7.64 -11.59 -7.56
N ASN A 150 -6.64 -12.47 -7.50
CA ASN A 150 -6.44 -13.41 -6.40
C ASN A 150 -5.94 -12.74 -5.11
N GLU A 151 -5.25 -11.61 -5.21
CA GLU A 151 -4.71 -10.86 -4.07
C GLU A 151 -5.55 -9.61 -3.75
N ARG A 152 -6.56 -9.31 -4.56
CA ARG A 152 -7.39 -8.10 -4.46
C ARG A 152 -7.90 -7.86 -3.04
N THR A 153 -8.53 -8.86 -2.44
CA THR A 153 -9.04 -8.77 -1.05
C THR A 153 -7.92 -8.45 -0.05
N SER A 154 -6.72 -9.00 -0.25
CA SER A 154 -5.57 -8.75 0.62
C SER A 154 -5.02 -7.34 0.46
N ILE A 155 -4.91 -6.85 -0.78
CA ILE A 155 -4.45 -5.50 -1.10
C ILE A 155 -5.40 -4.46 -0.50
N ARG A 156 -6.71 -4.62 -0.76
CA ARG A 156 -7.75 -3.72 -0.24
C ARG A 156 -7.78 -3.72 1.28
N ALA A 157 -7.77 -4.89 1.92
CA ALA A 157 -7.73 -4.99 3.37
C ALA A 157 -6.50 -4.29 3.96
N HIS A 158 -5.33 -4.47 3.36
CA HIS A 158 -4.11 -3.79 3.80
C HIS A 158 -4.23 -2.26 3.68
N ARG A 159 -4.68 -1.75 2.53
CA ARG A 159 -4.81 -0.31 2.29
C ARG A 159 -5.91 0.36 3.12
N LEU A 160 -7.01 -0.33 3.41
CA LEU A 160 -8.02 0.17 4.33
C LEU A 160 -7.50 0.24 5.77
N LEU A 161 -6.71 -0.75 6.22
CA LEU A 161 -6.03 -0.67 7.51
C LEU A 161 -5.06 0.53 7.56
N ASP A 162 -4.29 0.76 6.50
CA ASP A 162 -3.39 1.90 6.38
C ASP A 162 -4.15 3.25 6.42
N ALA A 163 -5.30 3.33 5.72
CA ALA A 163 -6.16 4.51 5.70
C ALA A 163 -6.74 4.89 7.07
N SER A 164 -6.76 3.96 8.04
CA SER A 164 -7.30 4.21 9.39
C SER A 164 -6.63 5.35 10.14
N ALA A 165 -5.38 5.71 9.81
CA ALA A 165 -4.72 6.86 10.42
C ALA A 165 -5.46 8.18 10.14
N PHE A 166 -6.14 8.28 8.99
CA PHE A 166 -6.88 9.47 8.56
C PHE A 166 -8.33 9.50 9.04
N THR A 167 -8.86 8.37 9.49
CA THR A 167 -10.24 8.25 9.97
C THR A 167 -10.32 8.20 11.49
N GLY A 168 -9.19 8.36 12.20
CA GLY A 168 -9.15 8.22 13.65
C GLY A 168 -9.28 6.76 14.11
N GLY A 169 -8.91 5.79 13.29
CA GLY A 169 -8.97 4.36 13.58
C GLY A 169 -10.08 3.61 12.85
N LEU A 170 -10.27 2.36 13.25
CA LEU A 170 -11.33 1.47 12.76
C LEU A 170 -12.30 1.16 13.91
N GLU A 171 -13.59 1.38 13.71
CA GLU A 171 -14.61 0.98 14.67
C GLU A 171 -15.08 -0.45 14.40
N VAL A 172 -15.01 -1.29 15.44
CA VAL A 172 -15.45 -2.68 15.42
C VAL A 172 -16.33 -2.97 16.63
N LEU A 173 -17.25 -3.91 16.50
CA LEU A 173 -18.04 -4.43 17.61
C LEU A 173 -17.40 -5.71 18.14
N LEU A 174 -16.95 -5.70 19.39
CA LEU A 174 -16.54 -6.88 20.13
C LEU A 174 -17.77 -7.50 20.80
N GLY A 175 -18.25 -8.60 20.24
CA GLY A 175 -19.30 -9.43 20.84
C GLY A 175 -18.70 -10.56 21.69
N TYR A 176 -19.28 -10.87 22.85
CA TYR A 176 -18.88 -12.04 23.66
C TYR A 176 -20.04 -12.55 24.55
N GLU A 177 -19.98 -13.81 24.95
CA GLU A 177 -20.87 -14.43 25.93
C GLU A 177 -20.35 -14.21 27.36
N GLN A 178 -21.16 -13.60 28.21
CA GLN A 178 -20.88 -13.43 29.63
C GLN A 178 -21.76 -14.39 30.45
N GLN A 179 -21.15 -15.19 31.31
CA GLN A 179 -21.90 -16.02 32.24
C GLN A 179 -22.50 -15.14 33.34
N THR A 180 -23.80 -15.30 33.60
CA THR A 180 -24.53 -14.59 34.66
C THR A 180 -25.27 -15.61 35.54
N PRO A 181 -25.74 -15.23 36.75
CA PRO A 181 -26.52 -16.15 37.59
C PRO A 181 -27.77 -16.73 36.92
N THR A 182 -28.30 -16.07 35.88
CA THR A 182 -29.50 -16.49 35.13
C THR A 182 -29.19 -17.16 33.79
N GLY A 183 -27.91 -17.46 33.49
CA GLY A 183 -27.46 -18.07 32.24
C GLY A 183 -26.48 -17.19 31.44
N ASN A 184 -26.24 -17.54 30.18
CA ASN A 184 -25.34 -16.79 29.31
C ASN A 184 -26.05 -15.58 28.71
N ARG A 185 -25.41 -14.41 28.75
CA ARG A 185 -25.88 -13.19 28.10
C ARG A 185 -24.84 -12.70 27.10
N ARG A 186 -25.27 -12.45 25.86
CA ARG A 186 -24.41 -11.80 24.86
C ARG A 186 -24.24 -10.31 25.18
N ARG A 187 -22.98 -9.86 25.16
CA ARG A 187 -22.55 -8.46 25.30
C ARG A 187 -21.91 -8.02 24.00
N GLU A 188 -22.07 -6.76 23.67
CA GLU A 188 -21.43 -6.12 22.51
C GLU A 188 -20.85 -4.79 22.98
N LEU A 189 -19.58 -4.56 22.63
CA LEU A 189 -18.84 -3.36 22.99
C LEU A 189 -18.31 -2.74 21.70
N PRO A 190 -18.60 -1.46 21.42
CA PRO A 190 -17.91 -0.74 20.37
C PRO A 190 -16.46 -0.51 20.80
N VAL A 191 -15.54 -0.79 19.89
CA VAL A 191 -14.10 -0.64 20.09
C VAL A 191 -13.50 0.09 18.91
N ARG A 192 -12.59 1.01 19.21
CA ARG A 192 -11.79 1.71 18.22
C ARG A 192 -10.38 1.17 18.22
N ILE A 193 -9.89 0.77 17.06
CA ILE A 193 -8.54 0.24 16.88
C ILE A 193 -7.71 1.24 16.09
N HIS A 194 -6.55 1.62 16.62
CA HIS A 194 -5.58 2.49 15.97
C HIS A 194 -4.39 1.65 15.49
N PHE A 195 -4.18 1.56 14.18
CA PHE A 195 -3.09 0.74 13.61
C PHE A 195 -1.75 1.49 13.50
N HIS A 196 -1.79 2.81 13.56
CA HIS A 196 -0.64 3.70 13.42
C HIS A 196 -0.60 4.74 14.55
N PRO A 197 -0.53 4.30 15.83
CA PRO A 197 -0.67 5.21 16.98
C PRO A 197 0.48 6.23 17.11
N ASP A 198 1.65 5.89 16.57
CA ASP A 198 2.85 6.74 16.62
C ASP A 198 2.97 7.69 15.41
N GLU A 199 2.13 7.50 14.40
CA GLU A 199 2.09 8.40 13.24
C GLU A 199 1.17 9.58 13.58
N THR A 200 1.71 10.80 13.52
CA THR A 200 0.88 12.01 13.47
C THR A 200 0.71 12.35 12.00
N PRO A 201 -0.33 11.84 11.31
CA PRO A 201 -0.49 12.14 9.90
C PRO A 201 -0.67 13.64 9.73
N GLN A 202 -0.16 14.17 8.62
CA GLN A 202 -0.67 15.44 8.11
C GLN A 202 -2.19 15.36 7.98
N THR A 203 -2.85 16.51 7.98
CA THR A 203 -4.27 16.50 7.61
C THR A 203 -4.44 15.96 6.19
N ALA A 204 -5.61 15.37 5.89
CA ALA A 204 -5.90 14.86 4.56
C ALA A 204 -5.70 15.92 3.46
N LEU A 205 -6.06 17.18 3.74
CA LEU A 205 -5.86 18.30 2.81
C LEU A 205 -4.37 18.59 2.58
N GLU A 206 -3.59 18.73 3.66
CA GLU A 206 -2.15 18.95 3.55
C GLU A 206 -1.43 17.84 2.78
N LEU A 207 -1.86 16.59 2.97
CA LEU A 207 -1.30 15.46 2.25
C LEU A 207 -1.60 15.55 0.75
N LEU A 208 -2.84 15.88 0.38
CA LEU A 208 -3.25 16.00 -1.02
C LEU A 208 -2.66 17.24 -1.72
N ASP A 209 -2.43 18.33 -0.99
CA ASP A 209 -1.77 19.54 -1.49
C ASP A 209 -0.24 19.40 -1.55
N THR A 210 0.32 18.29 -1.05
CA THR A 210 1.76 18.06 -1.11
C THR A 210 2.20 17.74 -2.54
N GLY A 211 2.77 18.73 -3.22
CA GLY A 211 3.39 18.56 -4.54
C GLY A 211 4.52 17.53 -4.56
N ARG A 212 4.84 17.02 -5.76
CA ARG A 212 5.80 15.91 -5.97
C ARG A 212 7.20 16.14 -5.39
N ARG A 213 7.65 17.40 -5.28
CA ARG A 213 8.94 17.74 -4.66
C ARG A 213 8.88 17.70 -3.13
N GLY A 214 7.74 18.01 -2.53
CA GLY A 214 7.57 18.09 -1.07
C GLY A 214 7.63 16.74 -0.37
N LEU A 215 7.03 15.71 -0.98
CA LEU A 215 6.89 14.39 -0.37
C LEU A 215 8.25 13.71 -0.12
N PHE A 216 9.19 13.79 -1.08
CA PHE A 216 10.48 13.11 -0.99
C PHE A 216 11.61 13.94 -0.38
N SER A 217 11.48 15.28 -0.35
CA SER A 217 12.55 16.15 0.15
C SER A 217 12.47 16.39 1.66
N SER A 218 11.29 16.29 2.25
CA SER A 218 11.06 16.59 3.67
C SER A 218 11.08 15.35 4.58
N ARG A 219 10.92 14.14 4.01
CA ARG A 219 10.65 12.92 4.77
C ARG A 219 11.56 11.80 4.29
N GLY A 220 12.50 11.39 5.14
CA GLY A 220 13.40 10.26 4.85
C GLY A 220 12.66 8.97 4.48
N THR A 221 11.40 8.82 4.93
CA THR A 221 10.47 7.74 4.59
C THR A 221 9.03 8.28 4.54
N VAL A 222 8.24 7.88 3.54
CA VAL A 222 6.80 8.15 3.48
C VAL A 222 6.09 7.14 4.38
N ALA A 223 5.17 7.60 5.22
CA ALA A 223 4.40 6.75 6.13
C ALA A 223 3.49 5.79 5.36
N GLU A 224 3.35 4.53 5.82
CA GLU A 224 2.48 3.53 5.16
C GLU A 224 1.03 3.99 5.09
N SER A 225 0.56 4.71 6.12
CA SER A 225 -0.78 5.29 6.17
C SER A 225 -1.12 6.20 4.99
N TYR A 226 -0.11 6.90 4.43
CA TYR A 226 -0.33 7.82 3.31
C TYR A 226 -0.70 7.05 2.04
N TYR A 227 -0.11 5.87 1.84
CA TYR A 227 -0.48 4.96 0.75
C TYR A 227 -1.91 4.46 0.90
N GLY A 228 -2.32 4.13 2.14
CA GLY A 228 -3.69 3.71 2.44
C GLY A 228 -4.73 4.77 2.06
N PHE A 229 -4.54 6.00 2.53
CA PHE A 229 -5.46 7.10 2.21
C PHE A 229 -5.44 7.47 0.73
N ALA A 230 -4.25 7.49 0.10
CA ALA A 230 -4.13 7.73 -1.32
C ALA A 230 -4.90 6.71 -2.16
N TRP A 231 -4.70 5.43 -1.86
CA TRP A 231 -5.42 4.35 -2.51
C TRP A 231 -6.93 4.50 -2.31
N LEU A 232 -7.40 4.86 -1.10
CA LEU A 232 -8.82 5.04 -0.84
C LEU A 232 -9.43 6.16 -1.71
N VAL A 233 -8.75 7.29 -1.85
CA VAL A 233 -9.18 8.39 -2.74
C VAL A 233 -9.24 7.90 -4.19
N VAL A 234 -8.16 7.27 -4.68
CA VAL A 234 -8.09 6.79 -6.07
C VAL A 234 -9.11 5.69 -6.36
N ASP A 235 -9.24 4.69 -5.50
CA ASP A 235 -10.20 3.59 -5.65
C ASP A 235 -11.62 4.13 -5.78
N ARG A 236 -12.00 5.11 -4.96
CA ARG A 236 -13.32 5.75 -5.04
C ARG A 236 -13.52 6.55 -6.33
N ILE A 237 -12.53 7.32 -6.78
CA ILE A 237 -12.62 8.03 -8.07
C ILE A 237 -12.74 7.02 -9.22
N VAL A 238 -11.88 6.00 -9.25
CA VAL A 238 -11.84 4.99 -10.32
C VAL A 238 -13.11 4.14 -10.33
N ALA A 239 -13.66 3.78 -9.16
CA ALA A 239 -14.92 3.04 -9.08
C ALA A 239 -16.10 3.81 -9.72
N ARG A 240 -16.04 5.14 -9.71
CA ARG A 240 -17.12 6.01 -10.20
C ARG A 240 -16.91 6.53 -11.62
N ARG A 241 -15.67 6.90 -11.94
CA ARG A 241 -15.31 7.61 -13.18
C ARG A 241 -14.31 6.83 -14.04
N GLY A 242 -13.85 5.66 -13.58
CA GLY A 242 -12.78 4.91 -14.23
C GLY A 242 -11.42 5.58 -14.12
N PHE A 243 -10.38 4.91 -14.65
CA PHE A 243 -9.05 5.51 -14.76
C PHE A 243 -9.03 6.70 -15.73
N ASP A 244 -9.83 6.64 -16.81
CA ASP A 244 -10.03 7.76 -17.74
C ASP A 244 -10.57 9.01 -17.04
N GLY A 245 -11.49 8.84 -16.09
CA GLY A 245 -12.06 9.97 -15.35
C GLY A 245 -11.06 10.63 -14.39
N LEU A 246 -10.17 9.85 -13.76
CA LEU A 246 -9.08 10.41 -12.96
C LEU A 246 -8.03 11.09 -13.86
N HIS A 247 -7.73 10.52 -15.02
CA HIS A 247 -6.83 11.11 -16.01
C HIS A 247 -7.38 12.43 -16.55
N ALA A 248 -8.68 12.51 -16.83
CA ALA A 248 -9.35 13.73 -17.27
C ALA A 248 -9.19 14.88 -16.24
N LEU A 249 -9.28 14.60 -14.94
CA LEU A 249 -8.99 15.60 -13.90
C LEU A 249 -7.55 16.14 -14.00
N CYS A 250 -6.59 15.27 -14.32
CA CYS A 250 -5.19 15.70 -14.51
C CYS A 250 -5.06 16.64 -15.71
N LEU A 251 -5.70 16.28 -16.83
CA LEU A 251 -5.71 17.09 -18.05
C LEU A 251 -6.37 18.46 -17.81
N GLU A 252 -7.55 18.48 -17.18
CA GLU A 252 -8.25 19.72 -16.85
C GLU A 252 -7.42 20.64 -15.95
N ALA A 253 -6.77 20.09 -14.92
CA ALA A 253 -5.86 20.86 -14.06
C ALA A 253 -4.66 21.41 -14.85
N SER A 254 -4.10 20.62 -15.77
CA SER A 254 -3.00 21.06 -16.64
C SER A 254 -3.43 22.17 -17.60
N GLU A 255 -4.62 22.08 -18.18
CA GLU A 255 -5.19 23.12 -19.07
C GLU A 255 -5.41 24.44 -18.33
N LYS A 256 -5.80 24.37 -17.06
CA LYS A 256 -5.91 25.53 -16.15
C LYS A 256 -4.53 26.06 -15.69
N GLY A 257 -3.43 25.39 -16.03
CA GLY A 257 -2.08 25.77 -15.62
C GLY A 257 -1.79 25.54 -14.13
N LEU A 258 -2.52 24.63 -13.48
CA LEU A 258 -2.32 24.28 -12.08
C LEU A 258 -1.10 23.38 -11.92
N GLU A 259 -0.39 23.49 -10.79
CA GLU A 259 0.70 22.59 -10.45
C GLU A 259 0.19 21.18 -10.09
N HIS A 260 -0.95 21.12 -9.41
CA HIS A 260 -1.64 19.89 -9.04
C HIS A 260 -3.17 20.10 -9.04
N ILE A 261 -3.92 19.00 -9.10
CA ILE A 261 -5.38 19.04 -8.90
C ILE A 261 -5.67 19.48 -7.46
N PRO A 262 -6.52 20.48 -7.21
CA PRO A 262 -6.87 20.91 -5.86
C PRO A 262 -7.45 19.77 -5.01
N ALA A 263 -7.08 19.69 -3.73
CA ALA A 263 -7.54 18.64 -2.83
C ALA A 263 -9.08 18.53 -2.78
N GLU A 264 -9.79 19.66 -2.80
CA GLU A 264 -11.25 19.68 -2.78
C GLU A 264 -11.86 19.07 -4.05
N GLU A 265 -11.24 19.28 -5.22
CA GLU A 265 -11.69 18.67 -6.49
C GLU A 265 -11.51 17.13 -6.44
N LEU A 266 -10.41 16.65 -5.86
CA LEU A 266 -10.13 15.23 -5.68
C LEU A 266 -11.11 14.58 -4.70
N LEU A 267 -11.32 15.18 -3.54
CA LEU A 267 -12.26 14.70 -2.52
C LEU A 267 -13.71 14.71 -3.03
N ALA A 268 -14.11 15.76 -3.76
CA ALA A 268 -15.40 15.81 -4.43
C ALA A 268 -15.55 14.71 -5.49
N ALA A 269 -14.52 14.45 -6.29
CA ALA A 269 -14.54 13.36 -7.27
C ALA A 269 -14.64 11.97 -6.61
N ALA A 270 -14.03 11.81 -5.43
CA ALA A 270 -14.07 10.61 -4.61
C ALA A 270 -15.35 10.47 -3.75
N GLU A 271 -16.19 11.51 -3.67
CA GLU A 271 -17.27 11.63 -2.67
C GLU A 271 -16.78 11.32 -1.24
N ILE A 272 -15.68 11.97 -0.85
CA ILE A 272 -15.17 11.94 0.52
C ILE A 272 -15.45 13.30 1.15
N ASP A 273 -16.33 13.31 2.13
CA ASP A 273 -16.56 14.45 3.00
C ASP A 273 -15.65 14.34 4.22
N LEU A 274 -14.71 15.28 4.38
CA LEU A 274 -13.76 15.27 5.49
C LEU A 274 -14.44 15.39 6.85
N ALA A 275 -15.62 16.02 6.93
CA ALA A 275 -16.39 16.09 8.18
C ALA A 275 -16.98 14.73 8.59
N ARG A 276 -16.99 13.77 7.66
CA ARG A 276 -17.48 12.39 7.83
C ARG A 276 -16.37 11.36 7.63
N LEU A 277 -15.11 11.79 7.57
CA LEU A 277 -13.96 10.90 7.48
C LEU A 277 -13.64 10.36 8.88
N ASP A 278 -14.52 9.48 9.37
CA ASP A 278 -14.51 8.92 10.71
C ASP A 278 -14.39 7.38 10.67
N PRO A 279 -14.27 6.70 11.83
CA PRO A 279 -14.10 5.25 11.86
C PRO A 279 -15.27 4.47 11.24
N ASP A 280 -16.49 5.02 11.29
CA ASP A 280 -17.69 4.40 10.71
C ASP A 280 -17.67 4.47 9.18
N PHE A 281 -17.23 5.60 8.63
CA PHE A 281 -16.97 5.72 7.20
C PHE A 281 -15.97 4.67 6.73
N LEU A 282 -14.84 4.51 7.42
CA LEU A 282 -13.87 3.48 7.05
C LEU A 282 -14.46 2.08 7.18
N ALA A 283 -15.21 1.82 8.25
CA ALA A 283 -15.89 0.54 8.47
C ALA A 283 -16.83 0.18 7.31
N SER A 284 -17.54 1.18 6.75
CA SER A 284 -18.42 1.00 5.60
C SER A 284 -17.69 0.67 4.29
N CYS A 285 -16.38 0.94 4.21
CA CYS A 285 -15.56 0.66 3.02
C CYS A 285 -15.08 -0.80 2.95
N PHE A 286 -15.13 -1.55 4.06
CA PHE A 286 -14.78 -2.96 4.09
C PHE A 286 -15.93 -3.82 3.58
N THR A 287 -15.63 -4.75 2.68
CA THR A 287 -16.45 -5.96 2.52
C THR A 287 -16.19 -6.96 3.64
N ARG A 288 -17.08 -7.94 3.77
CA ARG A 288 -16.94 -9.00 4.78
C ARG A 288 -15.64 -9.80 4.65
N ASP A 289 -15.24 -10.11 3.42
CA ASP A 289 -14.02 -10.88 3.15
C ASP A 289 -12.77 -10.02 3.36
N GLU A 290 -12.82 -8.74 3.02
CA GLU A 290 -11.73 -7.80 3.30
C GLU A 290 -11.52 -7.63 4.81
N PHE A 291 -12.60 -7.50 5.60
CA PHE A 291 -12.47 -7.41 7.05
C PHE A 291 -11.89 -8.69 7.65
N ARG A 292 -12.38 -9.86 7.21
CA ARG A 292 -11.79 -11.15 7.62
C ARG A 292 -10.30 -11.22 7.28
N ARG A 293 -9.92 -10.73 6.10
CA ARG A 293 -8.52 -10.68 5.69
C ARG A 293 -7.71 -9.69 6.52
N ALA A 294 -8.26 -8.53 6.88
CA ALA A 294 -7.65 -7.55 7.77
C ALA A 294 -7.29 -8.15 9.13
N LEU A 295 -8.20 -8.93 9.73
CA LEU A 295 -7.96 -9.68 10.97
C LEU A 295 -6.75 -10.62 10.87
N SER A 296 -6.47 -11.14 9.66
CA SER A 296 -5.33 -12.03 9.42
C SER A 296 -4.02 -11.28 9.14
N ILE A 297 -4.08 -10.04 8.65
CA ILE A 297 -2.93 -9.21 8.30
C ILE A 297 -2.30 -8.60 9.56
N ARG A 298 -3.12 -8.09 10.50
CA ARG A 298 -2.65 -7.45 11.75
C ARG A 298 -3.20 -8.18 13.01
N PRO A 299 -2.97 -9.50 13.17
CA PRO A 299 -3.63 -10.28 14.22
C PRO A 299 -3.28 -9.77 15.63
N ALA A 300 -2.06 -9.27 15.86
CA ALA A 300 -1.64 -8.71 17.15
C ALA A 300 -2.49 -7.50 17.57
N ALA A 301 -2.66 -6.52 16.68
CA ALA A 301 -3.45 -5.31 16.97
C ALA A 301 -4.92 -5.64 17.30
N PHE A 302 -5.51 -6.63 16.63
CA PHE A 302 -6.86 -7.10 16.95
C PHE A 302 -6.92 -7.96 18.23
N ALA A 303 -5.85 -8.67 18.57
CA ALA A 303 -5.77 -9.49 19.78
C ALA A 303 -5.69 -8.63 21.06
N GLU A 304 -5.01 -7.48 21.00
CA GLU A 304 -4.89 -6.54 22.13
C GLU A 304 -6.24 -6.02 22.64
N VAL A 305 -7.25 -5.91 21.76
CA VAL A 305 -8.58 -5.41 22.10
C VAL A 305 -9.29 -6.25 23.18
N PRO A 306 -9.60 -7.55 22.96
CA PRO A 306 -10.24 -8.35 23.98
C PRO A 306 -9.33 -8.53 25.20
N LEU A 307 -8.01 -8.54 25.04
CA LEU A 307 -7.06 -8.60 26.16
C LEU A 307 -7.19 -7.43 27.13
N ASN A 308 -7.40 -6.22 26.61
CA ASN A 308 -7.54 -5.00 27.40
C ASN A 308 -8.98 -4.83 27.93
N LEU A 309 -9.99 -5.16 27.14
CA LEU A 309 -11.39 -4.93 27.49
C LEU A 309 -11.99 -6.04 28.37
N LEU A 310 -11.43 -7.24 28.29
CA LEU A 310 -11.86 -8.41 29.07
C LEU A 310 -10.86 -8.73 30.19
N ASP A 311 -10.00 -7.76 30.55
CA ASP A 311 -9.00 -7.91 31.62
C ASP A 311 -9.64 -8.34 32.95
N GLY A 312 -10.82 -7.79 33.27
CA GLY A 312 -11.59 -8.21 34.45
C GLY A 312 -12.12 -9.65 34.42
N LEU A 313 -12.02 -10.36 33.29
CA LEU A 313 -12.32 -11.79 33.18
C LEU A 313 -11.06 -12.67 33.34
N ARG A 314 -9.85 -12.10 33.37
CA ARG A 314 -8.59 -12.85 33.47
C ARG A 314 -8.43 -13.61 34.79
N ASP A 315 -9.05 -13.10 35.87
CA ASP A 315 -9.03 -13.79 37.16
C ASP A 315 -9.85 -15.09 37.13
N GLU A 316 -10.73 -15.27 36.14
CA GLU A 316 -11.68 -16.39 36.05
C GLU A 316 -11.45 -17.30 34.84
N LEU A 317 -10.81 -16.80 33.78
CA LEU A 317 -10.63 -17.50 32.51
C LEU A 317 -9.17 -17.46 32.06
N ASP A 318 -8.62 -18.61 31.69
CA ASP A 318 -7.40 -18.64 30.89
C ASP A 318 -7.70 -18.29 29.41
N ALA A 319 -6.65 -18.20 28.60
CA ALA A 319 -6.76 -17.80 27.19
C ALA A 319 -7.65 -18.76 26.39
N HIS A 320 -7.61 -20.05 26.71
CA HIS A 320 -8.40 -21.07 26.05
C HIS A 320 -9.87 -20.97 26.47
N ASP A 321 -10.12 -20.81 27.77
CA ASP A 321 -11.43 -20.61 28.36
C ASP A 321 -12.11 -19.35 27.82
N LEU A 322 -11.37 -18.25 27.60
CA LEU A 322 -11.91 -17.07 26.92
C LEU A 322 -12.47 -17.44 25.54
N LEU A 323 -11.69 -18.14 24.72
CA LEU A 323 -12.08 -18.47 23.35
C LEU A 323 -13.25 -19.45 23.29
N VAL A 324 -13.34 -20.39 24.23
CA VAL A 324 -14.35 -21.46 24.24
C VAL A 324 -15.63 -21.06 24.97
N ARG A 325 -15.51 -20.36 26.11
CA ARG A 325 -16.63 -20.00 26.99
C ARG A 325 -17.17 -18.61 26.66
N ALA A 326 -16.30 -17.60 26.51
CA ALA A 326 -16.74 -16.25 26.16
C ALA A 326 -16.99 -16.09 24.66
N ARG A 327 -16.47 -16.99 23.82
CA ARG A 327 -16.73 -17.07 22.37
C ARG A 327 -16.69 -15.69 21.68
N PRO A 328 -15.59 -14.93 21.83
CA PRO A 328 -15.52 -13.58 21.33
C PRO A 328 -15.69 -13.57 19.81
N THR A 329 -16.29 -12.50 19.31
CA THR A 329 -16.52 -12.22 17.89
C THR A 329 -16.20 -10.77 17.56
N PHE A 330 -15.69 -10.51 16.36
CA PHE A 330 -15.62 -9.15 15.81
C PHE A 330 -16.65 -8.96 14.70
N ALA A 331 -17.33 -7.83 14.71
CA ALA A 331 -18.12 -7.33 13.57
C ALA A 331 -17.66 -5.92 13.20
N ILE A 332 -17.96 -5.52 11.97
CA ILE A 332 -17.68 -4.18 11.44
C ILE A 332 -18.98 -3.62 10.84
N ALA A 333 -19.31 -2.36 11.13
CA ALA A 333 -20.57 -1.74 10.74
C ALA A 333 -21.79 -2.65 11.04
N HIS A 334 -22.62 -2.95 10.03
CA HIS A 334 -23.81 -3.82 10.15
C HIS A 334 -23.58 -5.26 9.65
N GLN A 335 -22.32 -5.71 9.59
CA GLN A 335 -21.99 -7.03 9.07
C GLN A 335 -22.14 -8.14 10.13
N GLU A 336 -22.30 -9.38 9.67
CA GLU A 336 -22.39 -10.54 10.57
C GLU A 336 -21.08 -10.74 11.35
N PRO A 337 -21.14 -11.02 12.67
CA PRO A 337 -19.97 -11.22 13.49
C PRO A 337 -19.14 -12.45 13.10
N TRP A 338 -17.82 -12.31 13.18
CA TRP A 338 -16.84 -13.38 12.97
C TRP A 338 -16.32 -13.91 14.30
N PRO A 339 -16.46 -15.22 14.59
CA PRO A 339 -15.85 -15.83 15.77
C PRO A 339 -14.32 -15.74 15.70
N LEU A 340 -13.68 -15.23 16.76
CA LEU A 340 -12.21 -15.06 16.75
C LEU A 340 -11.49 -16.41 16.65
N LEU A 341 -12.09 -17.47 17.21
CA LEU A 341 -11.58 -18.84 17.13
C LEU A 341 -11.50 -19.38 15.68
N ALA A 342 -12.29 -18.84 14.76
CA ALA A 342 -12.31 -19.25 13.35
C ALA A 342 -11.17 -18.64 12.51
N ILE A 343 -10.34 -17.78 13.11
CA ILE A 343 -9.23 -17.08 12.44
C ILE A 343 -7.92 -17.54 13.10
N PRO A 344 -7.20 -18.52 12.51
CA PRO A 344 -6.05 -19.16 13.16
C PRO A 344 -4.97 -18.19 13.62
N SER A 345 -4.59 -17.21 12.80
CA SER A 345 -3.56 -16.24 13.15
C SER A 345 -3.96 -15.32 14.30
N LEU A 346 -5.23 -14.93 14.38
CA LEU A 346 -5.75 -14.14 15.50
C LEU A 346 -5.83 -14.98 16.78
N ARG A 347 -6.27 -16.24 16.68
CA ARG A 347 -6.23 -17.19 17.79
C ARG A 347 -4.82 -17.33 18.34
N GLU A 348 -3.83 -17.54 17.47
CA GLU A 348 -2.42 -17.67 17.85
C GLU A 348 -1.90 -16.40 18.52
N ALA A 349 -2.22 -15.22 17.97
CA ALA A 349 -1.85 -13.93 18.58
C ALA A 349 -2.50 -13.71 19.95
N LEU A 350 -3.76 -14.12 20.14
CA LEU A 350 -4.44 -14.07 21.43
C LEU A 350 -3.78 -14.98 22.45
N LEU A 351 -3.52 -16.25 22.09
CA LEU A 351 -2.88 -17.21 22.98
C LEU A 351 -1.44 -16.83 23.33
N ALA A 352 -0.74 -16.12 22.45
CA ALA A 352 0.63 -15.67 22.71
C ALA A 352 0.71 -14.46 23.66
N THR A 353 -0.37 -13.67 23.75
CA THR A 353 -0.39 -12.40 24.47
C THR A 353 -1.24 -12.43 25.76
N TRP A 354 -2.17 -13.40 25.88
CA TRP A 354 -2.95 -13.67 27.10
C TRP A 354 -2.06 -14.31 28.16
#